data_AF-A0A7C2WH18-F1
#
_entry.id   AF-A0A7C2WH18-F1
#
_cell.length_a   1.000
_cell.length_b   1.000
_cell.length_c   1.000
_cell.angle_alpha   90.00
_cell.angle_beta   90.00
_cell.angle_gamma   90.00
#
_symmetry.space_group_name_H-M   'P 1'
#
loop_
_entity.id
_entity.type
_entity.pdbx_description
1 polymer ?
#
loop_
_entity_poly.entity_id
_entity_poly.type
_entity_poly.pdbx_seq_one_letter_code
_entity_poly.pdbx_strand_id
1 'polypeptide(L)'
;MAGSTIDHLVSVTVFLGALMLFIGLFNQTIQTAIIYQHHRVLAVKCSDLLDNMLLNPGIPINWGRSNVTPTGFGLQDPEFTQYRLSPFSLMRLQSAVGDTVYYPKTGQYYSNITVGFGNFLLVPFTEAINYSLAARLLGINGTYSFQLTVTPVVTVSISKLQSNPLNLSVNVKGRGFPLPNAMVSYCFITVKTGGGAYPSFTTDYGTAYTNAEGSAVLSFPSVDEDNDSYVLIAYAHLSGLIGVGYYEHVTHDENYVVPFISDFEERTVIIAHSYDVHGGDNPAAIAYNATFVLLTEDFTLREVPMENSTGKVGKINYGEGKPYKTITIPTYNPGILVITYKKSAVETGVVLMPWGISSLAFPV
;
A
#
# COMPACT_ATOMS: atom_id res chain seq x y z
N MET A 1 -47.10 -11.65 -76.30
CA MET A 1 -47.48 -11.96 -74.89
C MET A 1 -46.36 -12.55 -74.04
N ALA A 2 -45.22 -13.00 -74.59
CA ALA A 2 -44.13 -13.59 -73.77
C ALA A 2 -43.12 -12.57 -73.16
N GLY A 3 -43.02 -11.36 -73.71
CA GLY A 3 -42.08 -10.33 -73.21
C GLY A 3 -42.48 -9.73 -71.85
N SER A 4 -43.78 -9.47 -71.64
CA SER A 4 -44.24 -8.88 -70.36
C SER A 4 -44.07 -9.83 -69.18
N THR A 5 -44.17 -11.15 -69.40
CA THR A 5 -43.99 -12.17 -68.35
C THR A 5 -42.53 -12.26 -67.88
N ILE A 6 -41.56 -12.09 -68.79
CA ILE A 6 -40.13 -12.08 -68.46
C ILE A 6 -39.78 -10.80 -67.72
N ASP A 7 -40.28 -9.64 -68.17
CA ASP A 7 -40.05 -8.36 -67.50
C ASP A 7 -40.64 -8.34 -66.08
N HIS A 8 -41.82 -8.93 -65.87
CA HIS A 8 -42.41 -9.08 -64.54
C HIS A 8 -41.57 -10.00 -63.63
N LEU A 9 -41.04 -11.13 -64.16
CA LEU A 9 -40.18 -12.04 -63.39
C LEU A 9 -38.85 -11.40 -62.97
N VAL A 10 -38.21 -10.64 -63.87
CA VAL A 10 -36.99 -9.89 -63.58
C VAL A 10 -37.27 -8.79 -62.57
N SER A 11 -38.36 -8.03 -62.74
CA SER A 11 -38.76 -6.98 -61.78
C SER A 11 -39.01 -7.53 -60.38
N VAL A 12 -39.68 -8.68 -60.25
CA VAL A 12 -39.94 -9.31 -58.93
C VAL A 12 -38.64 -9.80 -58.30
N THR A 13 -37.73 -10.36 -59.09
CA THR A 13 -36.45 -10.89 -58.58
C THR A 13 -35.53 -9.76 -58.11
N VAL A 14 -35.45 -8.66 -58.86
CA VAL A 14 -34.70 -7.45 -58.46
C VAL A 14 -35.31 -6.81 -57.22
N PHE A 15 -36.65 -6.74 -57.14
CA PHE A 15 -37.34 -6.23 -55.95
C PHE A 15 -37.04 -7.07 -54.71
N LEU A 16 -37.11 -8.40 -54.81
CA LEU A 16 -36.79 -9.31 -53.71
C LEU A 16 -35.31 -9.20 -53.29
N GLY A 17 -34.39 -9.10 -54.26
CA GLY A 17 -32.97 -8.90 -53.99
C GLY A 17 -32.68 -7.58 -53.26
N ALA A 18 -33.29 -6.48 -53.73
CA ALA A 18 -33.18 -5.16 -53.08
C ALA A 18 -33.79 -5.17 -51.67
N LEU A 19 -34.93 -5.85 -51.48
CA LEU A 19 -35.57 -6.00 -50.18
C LEU A 19 -34.67 -6.76 -49.19
N MET A 20 -34.04 -7.87 -49.61
CA MET A 20 -33.11 -8.61 -48.75
C MET A 20 -31.86 -7.78 -48.40
N LEU A 21 -31.31 -7.03 -49.35
CA LEU A 21 -30.19 -6.11 -49.09
C LEU A 21 -30.59 -5.03 -48.08
N PHE A 22 -31.78 -4.43 -48.24
CA PHE A 22 -32.28 -3.42 -47.32
C PHE A 22 -32.49 -3.98 -45.91
N ILE A 23 -33.08 -5.17 -45.78
CA ILE A 23 -33.23 -5.86 -44.49
C ILE A 23 -31.86 -6.14 -43.86
N GLY A 24 -30.88 -6.59 -44.64
CA GLY A 24 -29.51 -6.84 -44.17
C GLY A 24 -28.84 -5.57 -43.63
N LEU A 25 -28.86 -4.48 -44.40
CA LEU A 25 -28.30 -3.19 -44.01
C LEU A 25 -29.02 -2.58 -42.80
N PHE A 26 -30.34 -2.71 -42.74
CA PHE A 26 -31.15 -2.21 -41.62
C PHE A 26 -30.86 -2.98 -40.33
N ASN A 27 -30.75 -4.31 -40.39
CA ASN A 27 -30.35 -5.13 -39.25
C ASN A 27 -28.94 -4.78 -38.74
N GLN A 28 -27.97 -4.61 -39.63
CA GLN A 28 -26.62 -4.18 -39.25
C GLN A 28 -26.62 -2.80 -38.58
N THR A 29 -27.40 -1.86 -39.11
CA THR A 29 -27.52 -0.50 -38.57
C THR A 29 -28.15 -0.54 -37.16
N ILE A 30 -29.23 -1.31 -36.97
CA ILE A 30 -29.87 -1.48 -35.67
C ILE A 30 -28.92 -2.13 -34.65
N GLN A 31 -28.22 -3.20 -35.04
CA GLN A 31 -27.26 -3.86 -34.14
C GLN A 31 -26.14 -2.91 -33.71
N THR A 32 -25.59 -2.15 -34.66
CA THR A 32 -24.55 -1.14 -34.38
C THR A 32 -25.09 -0.05 -33.44
N ALA A 33 -26.32 0.42 -33.66
CA ALA A 33 -26.96 1.41 -32.79
C ALA A 33 -27.18 0.87 -31.38
N ILE A 34 -27.62 -0.39 -31.22
CA ILE A 34 -27.81 -1.03 -29.91
C ILE A 34 -26.46 -1.15 -29.18
N ILE A 35 -25.42 -1.64 -29.86
CA ILE A 35 -24.07 -1.77 -29.27
C ILE A 35 -23.53 -0.40 -28.86
N TYR A 36 -23.69 0.61 -29.71
CA TYR A 36 -23.27 1.99 -29.39
C TYR A 36 -24.00 2.54 -28.16
N GLN A 37 -25.32 2.38 -28.08
CA GLN A 37 -26.10 2.81 -26.91
C GLN A 37 -25.66 2.05 -25.65
N HIS A 38 -25.42 0.75 -25.77
CA HIS A 38 -24.93 -0.06 -24.66
C HIS A 38 -23.56 0.41 -24.15
N HIS A 39 -22.58 0.62 -25.03
CA HIS A 39 -21.27 1.15 -24.64
C HIS A 39 -21.35 2.54 -24.03
N ARG A 40 -22.22 3.41 -24.57
CA ARG A 40 -22.45 4.75 -24.01
C ARG A 40 -23.00 4.67 -22.58
N VAL A 41 -23.99 3.81 -22.33
CA VAL A 41 -24.56 3.62 -20.99
C VAL A 41 -23.50 3.07 -20.03
N LEU A 42 -22.71 2.07 -20.45
CA LEU A 42 -21.62 1.53 -19.62
C LEU A 42 -20.55 2.59 -19.30
N ALA A 43 -20.17 3.41 -20.27
CA ALA A 43 -19.18 4.48 -20.06
C ALA A 43 -19.68 5.53 -19.06
N VAL A 44 -20.95 5.96 -19.18
CA VAL A 44 -21.57 6.88 -18.21
C VAL A 44 -21.62 6.23 -16.82
N LYS A 45 -22.01 4.96 -16.72
CA LYS A 45 -22.02 4.24 -15.43
C LYS A 45 -20.64 4.06 -14.83
N CYS A 46 -19.62 3.80 -15.64
CA CYS A 46 -18.23 3.76 -15.18
C CYS A 46 -17.81 5.11 -14.60
N SER A 47 -18.14 6.21 -15.27
CA SER A 47 -17.88 7.57 -14.76
C SER A 47 -18.60 7.82 -13.44
N ASP A 48 -19.90 7.51 -13.37
CA ASP A 48 -20.70 7.66 -12.14
C ASP A 48 -20.09 6.85 -10.97
N LEU A 49 -19.69 5.60 -11.22
CA LEU A 49 -19.04 4.76 -10.21
C LEU A 49 -17.70 5.34 -9.77
N LEU A 50 -16.88 5.78 -10.72
CA LEU A 50 -15.57 6.35 -10.43
C LEU A 50 -15.71 7.61 -9.58
N ASP A 51 -16.61 8.53 -9.95
CA ASP A 51 -16.86 9.74 -9.17
C ASP A 51 -17.41 9.40 -7.78
N ASN A 52 -18.34 8.45 -7.66
CA ASN A 52 -18.82 8.00 -6.35
C ASN A 52 -17.70 7.40 -5.49
N MET A 53 -16.77 6.63 -6.08
CA MET A 53 -15.65 6.06 -5.33
C MET A 53 -14.63 7.12 -4.92
N LEU A 54 -14.32 8.09 -5.79
CA LEU A 54 -13.20 9.01 -5.60
C LEU A 54 -13.58 10.34 -4.94
N LEU A 55 -14.87 10.71 -4.97
CA LEU A 55 -15.40 11.96 -4.41
C LEU A 55 -16.33 11.74 -3.22
N ASN A 56 -16.43 10.50 -2.73
CA ASN A 56 -17.14 10.18 -1.51
C ASN A 56 -16.15 9.52 -0.53
N PRO A 57 -16.10 9.94 0.74
CA PRO A 57 -15.28 9.27 1.75
C PRO A 57 -15.93 7.99 2.29
N GLY A 58 -17.19 7.71 1.94
CA GLY A 58 -17.98 6.62 2.47
C GLY A 58 -18.73 6.99 3.74
N ILE A 59 -19.51 6.04 4.27
CA ILE A 59 -20.29 6.20 5.51
C ILE A 59 -19.97 5.03 6.44
N PRO A 60 -19.47 5.26 7.67
CA PRO A 60 -19.09 6.57 8.20
C PRO A 60 -17.89 7.17 7.44
N ILE A 61 -17.75 8.49 7.50
CA ILE A 61 -16.71 9.26 6.79
C ILE A 61 -15.27 8.80 7.09
N ASN A 62 -15.09 8.17 8.25
CA ASN A 62 -13.83 7.65 8.75
C ASN A 62 -13.77 6.12 8.69
N TRP A 63 -14.53 5.42 7.84
CA TRP A 63 -14.53 3.94 7.83
C TRP A 63 -13.14 3.34 7.59
N GLY A 64 -12.19 4.03 6.96
CA GLY A 64 -10.78 3.57 6.92
C GLY A 64 -10.08 3.57 8.29
N ARG A 65 -10.48 4.48 9.18
CA ARG A 65 -9.83 4.84 10.45
C ARG A 65 -10.66 4.47 11.69
N SER A 66 -11.77 3.75 11.52
CA SER A 66 -12.63 3.26 12.60
C SER A 66 -12.98 1.80 12.34
N ASN A 67 -13.36 1.07 13.39
CA ASN A 67 -13.61 -0.36 13.30
C ASN A 67 -15.04 -0.67 12.82
N VAL A 68 -15.78 0.34 12.36
CA VAL A 68 -17.18 0.24 11.95
C VAL A 68 -17.30 -0.30 10.53
N THR A 69 -18.26 -1.21 10.31
CA THR A 69 -18.64 -1.67 8.97
C THR A 69 -19.37 -0.57 8.20
N PRO A 70 -18.91 -0.19 7.00
CA PRO A 70 -19.51 0.91 6.28
C PRO A 70 -20.88 0.58 5.68
N THR A 71 -21.74 1.60 5.64
CA THR A 71 -23.05 1.62 4.98
C THR A 71 -23.04 2.41 3.68
N GLY A 72 -21.93 3.09 3.36
CA GLY A 72 -21.66 3.73 2.07
C GLY A 72 -20.20 3.54 1.68
N PHE A 73 -19.94 3.22 0.41
CA PHE A 73 -18.59 2.99 -0.09
C PHE A 73 -18.00 4.27 -0.69
N GLY A 74 -16.74 4.52 -0.38
CA GLY A 74 -16.02 5.68 -0.87
C GLY A 74 -14.56 5.63 -0.43
N LEU A 75 -13.66 6.14 -1.26
CA LEU A 75 -12.22 6.08 -1.05
C LEU A 75 -11.60 7.46 -0.88
N GLN A 76 -12.39 8.53 -0.97
CA GLN A 76 -11.90 9.89 -0.79
C GLN A 76 -11.34 10.08 0.61
N ASP A 77 -10.26 10.84 0.72
CA ASP A 77 -9.79 11.36 2.00
C ASP A 77 -10.76 12.45 2.48
N PRO A 78 -11.43 12.27 3.63
CA PRO A 78 -12.44 13.21 4.10
C PRO A 78 -11.91 14.59 4.47
N GLU A 79 -10.60 14.73 4.65
CA GLU A 79 -9.95 16.02 4.88
C GLU A 79 -9.88 16.88 3.61
N PHE A 80 -10.18 16.31 2.44
CA PHE A 80 -10.06 16.95 1.14
C PHE A 80 -11.34 16.82 0.33
N THR A 81 -11.64 17.83 -0.49
CA THR A 81 -12.77 17.82 -1.42
C THR A 81 -12.39 17.44 -2.85
N GLN A 82 -11.13 17.05 -3.06
CA GLN A 82 -10.54 16.74 -4.37
C GLN A 82 -10.46 15.23 -4.58
N TYR A 83 -9.95 14.79 -5.74
CA TYR A 83 -9.62 13.39 -6.05
C TYR A 83 -8.38 12.91 -5.28
N ARG A 84 -8.45 12.97 -3.95
CA ARG A 84 -7.42 12.48 -3.04
C ARG A 84 -7.95 11.27 -2.32
N LEU A 85 -7.23 10.16 -2.42
CA LEU A 85 -7.63 8.90 -1.80
C LEU A 85 -7.16 8.84 -0.34
N SER A 86 -8.01 8.32 0.53
CA SER A 86 -7.71 8.01 1.92
C SER A 86 -6.72 6.83 1.98
N PRO A 87 -5.52 7.01 2.56
CA PRO A 87 -4.55 5.92 2.72
C PRO A 87 -5.08 4.76 3.58
N PHE A 88 -6.00 5.06 4.50
CA PHE A 88 -6.58 4.06 5.39
C PHE A 88 -7.69 3.26 4.71
N SER A 89 -8.50 3.91 3.87
CA SER A 89 -9.52 3.22 3.08
C SER A 89 -8.87 2.25 2.09
N LEU A 90 -7.78 2.66 1.45
CA LEU A 90 -6.98 1.80 0.56
C LEU A 90 -6.34 0.63 1.31
N MET A 91 -5.80 0.88 2.50
CA MET A 91 -5.24 -0.17 3.37
C MET A 91 -6.28 -1.24 3.75
N ARG A 92 -7.53 -0.83 4.07
CA ARG A 92 -8.63 -1.76 4.36
C ARG A 92 -9.16 -2.52 3.13
N LEU A 93 -8.84 -2.07 1.91
CA LEU A 93 -9.11 -2.85 0.69
C LEU A 93 -8.03 -3.92 0.46
N GLN A 94 -6.77 -3.57 0.71
CA GLN A 94 -5.62 -4.47 0.52
C GLN A 94 -5.54 -5.59 1.58
N SER A 95 -6.23 -5.45 2.71
CA SER A 95 -6.27 -6.48 3.76
C SER A 95 -6.89 -7.81 3.30
N ALA A 96 -7.51 -7.89 2.12
CA ALA A 96 -7.99 -9.15 1.58
C ALA A 96 -6.95 -9.96 0.77
N VAL A 97 -5.73 -9.44 0.54
CA VAL A 97 -4.80 -9.94 -0.51
C VAL A 97 -3.72 -10.93 -0.01
N GLY A 98 -3.65 -11.23 1.30
CA GLY A 98 -2.62 -12.13 1.86
C GLY A 98 -3.13 -13.20 2.83
N ASP A 99 -2.25 -14.12 3.22
CA ASP A 99 -2.54 -15.16 4.20
C ASP A 99 -2.77 -14.56 5.58
N THR A 100 -3.74 -15.08 6.33
CA THR A 100 -4.02 -14.54 7.66
C THR A 100 -2.96 -14.97 8.67
N VAL A 101 -2.64 -14.07 9.60
CA VAL A 101 -1.73 -14.31 10.72
C VAL A 101 -2.53 -14.34 12.00
N TYR A 102 -2.50 -15.47 12.70
CA TYR A 102 -3.12 -15.60 14.01
C TYR A 102 -2.15 -15.13 15.10
N TYR A 103 -2.59 -14.24 15.99
CA TYR A 103 -1.80 -13.85 17.16
C TYR A 103 -2.40 -14.43 18.45
N PRO A 104 -1.81 -15.51 19.01
CA PRO A 104 -2.42 -16.28 20.09
C PRO A 104 -2.61 -15.48 21.39
N LYS A 105 -1.84 -14.41 21.62
CA LYS A 105 -1.94 -13.62 22.86
C LYS A 105 -3.15 -12.68 22.89
N THR A 106 -3.73 -12.39 21.73
CA THR A 106 -4.96 -11.61 21.60
C THR A 106 -6.15 -12.45 21.16
N GLY A 107 -5.91 -13.65 20.61
CA GLY A 107 -6.96 -14.50 20.06
C GLY A 107 -7.55 -13.95 18.75
N GLN A 108 -6.84 -13.03 18.09
CA GLN A 108 -7.30 -12.36 16.87
C GLN A 108 -6.52 -12.81 15.63
N TYR A 109 -7.19 -12.73 14.48
CA TYR A 109 -6.59 -12.92 13.17
C TYR A 109 -6.34 -11.56 12.52
N TYR A 110 -5.20 -11.46 11.85
CA TYR A 110 -4.75 -10.28 11.15
C TYR A 110 -4.55 -10.62 9.68
N SER A 111 -4.87 -9.67 8.83
CA SER A 111 -4.58 -9.68 7.41
C SER A 111 -3.12 -9.33 7.18
N ASN A 112 -2.42 -10.14 6.39
CA ASN A 112 -1.02 -9.93 6.11
C ASN A 112 -0.80 -9.18 4.79
N ILE A 113 -0.44 -7.90 4.90
CA ILE A 113 -0.06 -7.04 3.75
C ILE A 113 1.44 -6.73 3.83
N THR A 114 2.22 -7.51 4.60
CA THR A 114 3.66 -7.28 4.83
C THR A 114 4.41 -7.46 3.50
N VAL A 115 5.38 -6.59 3.23
CA VAL A 115 6.17 -6.66 2.00
C VAL A 115 7.62 -6.94 2.40
N GLY A 116 7.98 -8.23 2.41
CA GLY A 116 9.31 -8.66 2.85
C GLY A 116 9.48 -8.69 4.37
N PHE A 117 10.69 -9.05 4.79
CA PHE A 117 11.10 -8.96 6.19
C PHE A 117 11.10 -7.48 6.62
N GLY A 118 11.12 -7.17 7.92
CA GLY A 118 11.27 -5.78 8.39
C GLY A 118 10.08 -4.83 8.18
N ASN A 119 9.22 -5.05 7.18
CA ASN A 119 8.12 -4.15 6.80
C ASN A 119 6.79 -4.81 7.06
N PHE A 120 6.33 -4.65 8.30
CA PHE A 120 5.13 -5.32 8.73
C PHE A 120 3.90 -4.43 8.53
N LEU A 121 2.87 -5.00 7.89
CA LEU A 121 1.55 -4.40 7.84
C LEU A 121 0.50 -5.47 8.13
N LEU A 122 0.19 -5.59 9.42
CA LEU A 122 -0.76 -6.56 9.97
C LEU A 122 -1.99 -5.81 10.49
N VAL A 123 -3.10 -5.97 9.80
CA VAL A 123 -4.36 -5.22 10.01
C VAL A 123 -5.44 -6.17 10.52
N PRO A 124 -6.33 -5.79 11.46
CA PRO A 124 -7.36 -6.70 11.96
C PRO A 124 -8.25 -7.29 10.85
N PHE A 125 -8.47 -8.60 10.87
CA PHE A 125 -9.22 -9.30 9.81
C PHE A 125 -10.72 -8.96 9.79
N THR A 126 -11.30 -8.64 10.95
CA THR A 126 -12.73 -8.31 11.11
C THR A 126 -13.15 -7.01 10.43
N GLU A 127 -12.18 -6.30 9.83
CA GLU A 127 -12.34 -4.96 9.28
C GLU A 127 -12.05 -4.89 7.77
N ALA A 128 -11.85 -5.99 7.04
CA ALA A 128 -11.75 -5.90 5.58
C ALA A 128 -13.14 -5.68 4.92
N ILE A 129 -13.24 -4.79 3.91
CA ILE A 129 -14.44 -4.76 3.04
C ILE A 129 -14.26 -5.80 1.94
N ASN A 130 -15.19 -6.75 1.84
CA ASN A 130 -15.20 -7.69 0.73
C ASN A 130 -15.86 -7.09 -0.54
N TYR A 131 -15.53 -7.66 -1.70
CA TYR A 131 -16.04 -7.20 -2.99
C TYR A 131 -17.58 -7.15 -3.05
N SER A 132 -18.25 -8.19 -2.55
CA SER A 132 -19.72 -8.28 -2.57
C SER A 132 -20.39 -7.15 -1.79
N LEU A 133 -19.82 -6.77 -0.64
CA LEU A 133 -20.27 -5.63 0.14
C LEU A 133 -20.03 -4.33 -0.63
N ALA A 134 -18.82 -4.09 -1.15
CA ALA A 134 -18.49 -2.89 -1.91
C ALA A 134 -19.41 -2.71 -3.14
N ALA A 135 -19.63 -3.77 -3.92
CA ALA A 135 -20.53 -3.76 -5.08
C ALA A 135 -21.97 -3.40 -4.68
N ARG A 136 -22.48 -3.98 -3.59
CA ARG A 136 -23.81 -3.65 -3.06
C ARG A 136 -23.91 -2.18 -2.63
N LEU A 137 -22.88 -1.68 -1.93
CA LEU A 137 -22.83 -0.28 -1.46
C LEU A 137 -22.76 0.72 -2.62
N LEU A 138 -22.20 0.32 -3.76
CA LEU A 138 -22.17 1.08 -5.01
C LEU A 138 -23.46 0.94 -5.85
N GLY A 139 -24.46 0.22 -5.35
CA GLY A 139 -25.73 0.02 -6.06
C GLY A 139 -25.63 -0.95 -7.25
N ILE A 140 -24.57 -1.76 -7.32
CA ILE A 140 -24.35 -2.72 -8.40
C ILE A 140 -25.21 -3.96 -8.13
N ASN A 141 -26.15 -4.23 -9.05
CA ASN A 141 -27.18 -5.26 -8.90
C ASN A 141 -26.97 -6.49 -9.82
N GLY A 142 -25.75 -6.70 -10.31
CA GLY A 142 -25.37 -7.87 -11.12
C GLY A 142 -25.55 -7.71 -12.64
N THR A 143 -26.05 -6.56 -13.12
CA THR A 143 -26.10 -6.24 -14.57
C THR A 143 -24.75 -5.84 -15.15
N TYR A 144 -23.83 -5.40 -14.28
CA TYR A 144 -22.44 -5.10 -14.57
C TYR A 144 -21.62 -5.33 -13.29
N SER A 145 -20.30 -5.29 -13.41
CA SER A 145 -19.33 -5.41 -12.32
C SER A 145 -18.27 -4.31 -12.46
N PHE A 146 -17.41 -4.17 -11.47
CA PHE A 146 -16.27 -3.25 -11.55
C PHE A 146 -14.98 -3.94 -11.09
N GLN A 147 -13.86 -3.42 -11.59
CA GLN A 147 -12.54 -3.73 -11.08
C GLN A 147 -11.83 -2.41 -10.85
N LEU A 148 -11.29 -2.23 -9.65
CA LEU A 148 -10.42 -1.10 -9.34
C LEU A 148 -8.97 -1.61 -9.32
N THR A 149 -8.11 -0.93 -10.08
CA THR A 149 -6.66 -1.18 -10.06
C THR A 149 -5.97 0.14 -9.84
N VAL A 150 -5.32 0.28 -8.68
CA VAL A 150 -4.47 1.42 -8.36
C VAL A 150 -3.05 1.03 -8.75
N THR A 151 -2.31 1.92 -9.41
CA THR A 151 -0.93 1.63 -9.80
C THR A 151 -0.08 2.87 -9.57
N PRO A 152 1.02 2.77 -8.82
CA PRO A 152 1.94 3.90 -8.63
C PRO A 152 2.45 4.40 -9.98
N VAL A 153 2.45 5.72 -10.17
CA VAL A 153 2.98 6.34 -11.39
C VAL A 153 4.52 6.34 -11.38
N VAL A 154 5.10 6.49 -10.19
CA VAL A 154 6.55 6.43 -9.96
C VAL A 154 6.84 5.26 -9.03
N THR A 155 7.68 4.34 -9.49
CA THR A 155 8.16 3.21 -8.71
C THR A 155 9.60 3.47 -8.31
N VAL A 156 9.90 3.27 -7.02
CA VAL A 156 11.26 3.36 -6.48
C VAL A 156 11.63 2.00 -5.91
N SER A 157 12.74 1.44 -6.40
CA SER A 157 13.28 0.19 -5.89
C SER A 157 14.73 0.39 -5.51
N ILE A 158 15.13 -0.14 -4.36
CA ILE A 158 16.47 0.03 -3.82
C ILE A 158 17.15 -1.34 -3.80
N SER A 159 18.41 -1.38 -4.22
CA SER A 159 19.21 -2.60 -4.25
C SER A 159 20.64 -2.33 -3.81
N LYS A 160 21.24 -3.28 -3.10
CA LYS A 160 22.66 -3.20 -2.73
C LYS A 160 23.57 -3.38 -3.94
N LEU A 161 24.57 -2.50 -4.07
CA LEU A 161 25.66 -2.61 -5.05
C LEU A 161 26.93 -3.17 -4.43
N GLN A 162 27.28 -2.69 -3.24
CA GLN A 162 28.53 -3.02 -2.58
C GLN A 162 28.37 -2.92 -1.06
N SER A 163 29.12 -3.75 -0.33
CA SER A 163 29.07 -3.84 1.14
C SER A 163 30.11 -2.99 1.86
N ASN A 164 31.29 -2.78 1.28
CA ASN A 164 32.36 -2.02 1.90
C ASN A 164 33.14 -1.17 0.87
N PRO A 165 32.97 0.17 0.86
CA PRO A 165 31.95 0.90 1.61
C PRO A 165 30.54 0.52 1.14
N LEU A 166 29.53 0.66 2.01
CA LEU A 166 28.14 0.37 1.67
C LEU A 166 27.67 1.33 0.57
N ASN A 167 27.28 0.78 -0.58
CA ASN A 167 26.68 1.51 -1.69
C ASN A 167 25.32 0.90 -2.05
N LEU A 168 24.30 1.75 -2.05
CA LEU A 168 22.93 1.39 -2.42
C LEU A 168 22.53 2.11 -3.71
N SER A 169 21.95 1.37 -4.65
CA SER A 169 21.37 1.90 -5.88
C SER A 169 19.89 2.14 -5.70
N VAL A 170 19.46 3.38 -5.84
CA VAL A 170 18.04 3.77 -5.90
C VAL A 170 17.64 3.87 -7.36
N ASN A 171 16.79 2.96 -7.81
CA ASN A 171 16.27 2.92 -9.17
C ASN A 171 14.87 3.51 -9.21
N VAL A 172 14.66 4.52 -10.05
CA VAL A 172 13.41 5.26 -10.21
C VAL A 172 12.87 5.04 -11.61
N LYS A 173 11.65 4.52 -11.70
CA LYS A 173 11.00 4.18 -12.97
C LYS A 173 9.58 4.74 -13.00
N GLY A 174 9.17 5.19 -14.19
CA GLY A 174 7.78 5.43 -14.52
C GLY A 174 7.15 4.18 -15.10
N ARG A 175 5.99 4.33 -15.75
CA ARG A 175 5.32 3.23 -16.43
C ARG A 175 6.09 2.80 -17.69
N GLY A 176 7.04 1.87 -17.52
CA GLY A 176 7.78 1.23 -18.61
C GLY A 176 9.06 1.95 -19.05
N PHE A 177 9.50 2.99 -18.35
CA PHE A 177 10.72 3.74 -18.68
C PHE A 177 11.44 4.22 -17.42
N PRO A 178 12.79 4.32 -17.43
CA PRO A 178 13.54 4.94 -16.34
C PRO A 178 13.26 6.45 -16.27
N LEU A 179 13.31 7.01 -15.06
CA LEU A 179 13.13 8.45 -14.85
C LEU A 179 14.49 9.12 -14.58
N PRO A 180 15.12 9.75 -15.59
CA PRO A 180 16.35 10.49 -15.39
C PRO A 180 16.10 11.84 -14.73
N ASN A 181 17.11 12.37 -14.03
CA ASN A 181 17.06 13.66 -13.33
C ASN A 181 15.90 13.78 -12.32
N ALA A 182 15.40 12.65 -11.81
CA ALA A 182 14.48 12.63 -10.68
C ALA A 182 15.28 12.94 -9.41
N MET A 183 14.75 13.84 -8.59
CA MET A 183 15.34 14.15 -7.29
C MET A 183 14.98 13.03 -6.32
N VAL A 184 15.98 12.40 -5.73
CA VAL A 184 15.84 11.37 -4.70
C VAL A 184 16.22 11.98 -3.37
N SER A 185 15.23 12.24 -2.51
CA SER A 185 15.45 12.59 -1.10
C SER A 185 15.47 11.30 -0.29
N TYR A 186 16.42 11.16 0.62
CA TYR A 186 16.52 9.95 1.45
C TYR A 186 16.63 10.24 2.94
N CYS A 187 16.16 9.25 3.70
CA CYS A 187 16.35 9.14 5.14
C CYS A 187 16.99 7.78 5.41
N PHE A 188 18.22 7.80 5.93
CA PHE A 188 18.98 6.63 6.28
C PHE A 188 19.03 6.50 7.80
N ILE A 189 18.48 5.41 8.33
CA ILE A 189 18.39 5.12 9.76
C ILE A 189 19.40 4.03 10.08
N THR A 190 20.31 4.28 11.02
CA THR A 190 21.28 3.29 11.51
C THR A 190 21.03 3.01 12.98
N VAL A 191 20.87 1.74 13.35
CA VAL A 191 20.69 1.32 14.73
C VAL A 191 22.04 1.38 15.44
N LYS A 192 22.12 2.11 16.56
CA LYS A 192 23.35 2.22 17.34
C LYS A 192 23.63 0.91 18.07
N THR A 193 24.81 0.35 17.82
CA THR A 193 25.38 -0.75 18.60
C THR A 193 26.01 -0.24 19.89
N GLY A 194 25.87 -1.01 20.99
CA GLY A 194 26.38 -0.62 22.31
C GLY A 194 25.60 0.49 23.04
N GLY A 195 25.72 0.53 24.38
CA GLY A 195 25.15 1.56 25.26
C GLY A 195 23.66 1.40 25.64
N GLY A 196 23.32 1.80 26.87
CA GLY A 196 21.94 1.93 27.39
C GLY A 196 21.12 0.63 27.51
N ALA A 197 20.01 0.70 28.24
CA ALA A 197 19.10 -0.45 28.41
C ALA A 197 18.25 -0.76 27.16
N TYR A 198 18.09 0.20 26.26
CA TYR A 198 17.21 0.14 25.07
C TYR A 198 17.99 0.52 23.80
N PRO A 199 17.56 0.08 22.61
CA PRO A 199 18.18 0.49 21.36
C PRO A 199 17.87 1.96 21.05
N SER A 200 18.70 2.56 20.21
CA SER A 200 18.50 3.90 19.67
C SER A 200 19.06 3.93 18.25
N PHE A 201 18.73 4.97 17.48
CA PHE A 201 19.22 5.11 16.12
C PHE A 201 19.77 6.51 15.86
N THR A 202 20.58 6.63 14.81
CA THR A 202 20.88 7.90 14.14
C THR A 202 20.10 7.99 12.85
N THR A 203 19.98 9.21 12.34
CA THR A 203 19.36 9.45 11.05
C THR A 203 20.22 10.40 10.24
N ASP A 204 20.52 9.99 9.02
CA ASP A 204 21.20 10.80 8.02
C ASP A 204 20.24 11.11 6.87
N TYR A 205 20.22 12.38 6.47
CA TYR A 205 19.39 12.85 5.37
C TYR A 205 20.26 13.33 4.23
N GLY A 206 19.77 13.20 3.01
CA GLY A 206 20.43 13.77 1.85
C GLY A 206 19.59 13.70 0.60
N THR A 207 20.17 14.17 -0.49
CA THR A 207 19.52 14.20 -1.79
C THR A 207 20.50 13.75 -2.88
N ALA A 208 19.98 13.11 -3.92
CA ALA A 208 20.73 12.73 -5.11
C ALA A 208 19.84 12.89 -6.35
N TYR A 209 20.44 12.85 -7.54
CA TYR A 209 19.71 12.87 -8.79
C TYR A 209 19.96 11.59 -9.58
N THR A 210 18.92 11.06 -10.21
CA THR A 210 19.06 9.89 -11.06
C THR A 210 19.78 10.21 -12.37
N ASN A 211 20.60 9.28 -12.84
CA ASN A 211 21.28 9.34 -14.13
C ASN A 211 20.34 9.00 -15.31
N ALA A 212 20.88 8.90 -16.52
CA ALA A 212 20.12 8.55 -17.73
C ALA A 212 19.36 7.21 -17.66
N GLU A 213 19.83 6.29 -16.82
CA GLU A 213 19.22 4.97 -16.60
C GLU A 213 18.19 4.99 -15.45
N GLY A 214 17.92 6.16 -14.87
CA GLY A 214 17.00 6.31 -13.75
C GLY A 214 17.57 5.80 -12.42
N SER A 215 18.90 5.71 -12.29
CA SER A 215 19.55 5.25 -11.06
C SER A 215 20.33 6.36 -10.35
N ALA A 216 20.23 6.40 -9.02
CA ALA A 216 21.04 7.23 -8.14
C ALA A 216 21.80 6.34 -7.15
N VAL A 217 23.10 6.56 -6.97
CA VAL A 217 23.94 5.80 -6.03
C VAL A 217 24.11 6.60 -4.75
N LEU A 218 23.79 5.98 -3.62
CA LEU A 218 23.98 6.52 -2.28
C LEU A 218 25.09 5.73 -1.57
N SER A 219 26.03 6.44 -0.94
CA SER A 219 27.21 5.85 -0.30
C SER A 219 27.23 6.14 1.19
N PHE A 220 27.43 5.09 2.00
CA PHE A 220 27.43 5.13 3.46
C PHE A 220 28.71 4.47 3.98
N PRO A 221 29.87 5.15 3.88
CA PRO A 221 31.18 4.55 4.19
C PRO A 221 31.40 4.24 5.68
N SER A 222 30.56 4.77 6.57
CA SER A 222 30.63 4.56 8.01
C SER A 222 29.84 3.34 8.50
N VAL A 223 29.12 2.64 7.61
CA VAL A 223 28.28 1.50 7.96
C VAL A 223 29.07 0.22 7.79
N ASP A 224 29.09 -0.60 8.84
CA ASP A 224 29.63 -1.94 8.83
C ASP A 224 28.47 -2.95 8.77
N GLU A 225 28.19 -3.52 7.59
CA GLU A 225 27.04 -4.44 7.42
C GLU A 225 27.10 -5.67 8.33
N ASP A 226 28.26 -6.08 8.81
CA ASP A 226 28.38 -7.24 9.70
C ASP A 226 27.89 -6.91 11.13
N ASN A 227 27.86 -5.63 11.50
CA ASN A 227 27.58 -5.18 12.86
C ASN A 227 26.42 -4.18 12.96
N ASP A 228 26.08 -3.50 11.88
CA ASP A 228 25.10 -2.41 11.86
C ASP A 228 23.82 -2.85 11.16
N SER A 229 22.70 -2.66 11.85
CA SER A 229 21.37 -2.75 11.21
C SER A 229 20.94 -1.38 10.74
N TYR A 230 20.35 -1.31 9.55
CA TYR A 230 19.96 -0.05 8.95
C TYR A 230 18.75 -0.17 8.04
N VAL A 231 18.11 0.97 7.80
CA VAL A 231 17.00 1.13 6.86
C VAL A 231 17.26 2.38 6.03
N LEU A 232 17.08 2.26 4.71
CA LEU A 232 17.03 3.37 3.79
C LEU A 232 15.58 3.57 3.34
N ILE A 233 15.06 4.78 3.52
CA ILE A 233 13.78 5.21 2.92
C ILE A 233 14.12 6.28 1.88
N ALA A 234 13.65 6.11 0.65
CA ALA A 234 13.91 7.02 -0.46
C ALA A 234 12.62 7.49 -1.12
N TYR A 235 12.53 8.81 -1.34
CA TYR A 235 11.44 9.49 -2.02
C TYR A 235 11.96 10.04 -3.35
N ALA A 236 11.38 9.59 -4.45
CA ALA A 236 11.67 10.15 -5.77
C ALA A 236 10.60 11.17 -6.15
N HIS A 237 11.04 12.38 -6.50
CA HIS A 237 10.19 13.46 -6.96
C HIS A 237 10.56 13.87 -8.38
N LEU A 238 9.54 13.86 -9.26
CA LEU A 238 9.67 14.37 -10.63
C LEU A 238 8.35 14.98 -11.10
N SER A 239 8.36 16.27 -11.42
CA SER A 239 7.20 16.99 -11.98
C SER A 239 5.91 16.85 -11.16
N GLY A 240 6.01 16.87 -9.82
CA GLY A 240 4.87 16.71 -8.91
C GLY A 240 4.44 15.26 -8.68
N LEU A 241 5.06 14.29 -9.35
CA LEU A 241 4.87 12.88 -9.07
C LEU A 241 5.84 12.41 -7.99
N ILE A 242 5.34 11.56 -7.11
CA ILE A 242 6.08 11.04 -5.96
C ILE A 242 6.05 9.51 -6.01
N GLY A 243 7.22 8.91 -5.83
CA GLY A 243 7.37 7.49 -5.56
C GLY A 243 8.13 7.30 -4.26
N VAL A 244 7.81 6.23 -3.54
CA VAL A 244 8.50 5.83 -2.30
C VAL A 244 9.12 4.47 -2.52
N GLY A 245 10.30 4.26 -1.96
CA GLY A 245 10.99 2.97 -1.90
C GLY A 245 11.71 2.84 -0.57
N TYR A 246 11.99 1.62 -0.17
CA TYR A 246 12.78 1.36 1.03
C TYR A 246 13.70 0.15 0.81
N TYR A 247 14.65 -0.01 1.73
CA TYR A 247 15.54 -1.16 1.84
C TYR A 247 15.93 -1.33 3.30
N GLU A 248 15.90 -2.55 3.81
CA GLU A 248 16.46 -2.84 5.13
C GLU A 248 17.63 -3.82 5.06
N HIS A 249 18.43 -3.75 6.11
CA HIS A 249 19.42 -4.74 6.46
C HIS A 249 19.42 -4.90 7.98
N VAL A 250 19.38 -6.15 8.43
CA VAL A 250 19.43 -6.49 9.85
C VAL A 250 20.59 -7.44 10.10
N THR A 251 21.19 -7.34 11.28
CA THR A 251 22.28 -8.23 11.70
C THR A 251 21.78 -9.63 12.11
N HIS A 252 20.49 -9.77 12.37
CA HIS A 252 19.86 -11.04 12.70
C HIS A 252 18.38 -11.08 12.29
N ASP A 253 17.91 -12.26 11.88
CA ASP A 253 16.55 -12.55 11.42
C ASP A 253 15.75 -13.42 12.40
N GLU A 254 16.36 -13.89 13.48
CA GLU A 254 15.70 -14.57 14.60
C GLU A 254 15.40 -13.60 15.75
N ASN A 255 14.32 -13.80 16.52
CA ASN A 255 13.98 -12.93 17.66
C ASN A 255 13.87 -11.44 17.28
N TYR A 256 12.80 -11.09 16.56
CA TYR A 256 12.52 -9.72 16.14
C TYR A 256 11.14 -9.25 16.62
N VAL A 257 10.89 -7.96 16.44
CA VAL A 257 9.60 -7.33 16.78
C VAL A 257 8.62 -7.51 15.63
N VAL A 258 7.37 -7.89 15.95
CA VAL A 258 6.27 -7.91 14.99
C VAL A 258 5.20 -6.92 15.46
N PRO A 259 4.98 -5.80 14.73
CA PRO A 259 3.92 -4.86 15.04
C PRO A 259 2.59 -5.28 14.42
N PHE A 260 1.52 -5.18 15.21
CA PHE A 260 0.14 -5.44 14.80
C PHE A 260 -0.70 -4.19 15.05
N ILE A 261 -1.41 -3.69 14.04
CA ILE A 261 -2.42 -2.65 14.27
C ILE A 261 -3.57 -3.30 15.01
N SER A 262 -3.82 -2.95 16.28
CA SER A 262 -4.88 -3.58 17.07
C SER A 262 -6.20 -2.85 16.97
N ASP A 263 -6.19 -1.53 16.87
CA ASP A 263 -7.41 -0.72 16.82
C ASP A 263 -7.13 0.62 16.11
N PHE A 264 -7.90 0.95 15.07
CA PHE A 264 -7.75 2.23 14.36
C PHE A 264 -8.35 3.41 15.10
N GLU A 265 -9.45 3.20 15.82
CA GLU A 265 -10.17 4.24 16.54
C GLU A 265 -9.37 4.71 17.76
N GLU A 266 -8.87 3.74 18.54
CA GLU A 266 -7.99 3.96 19.68
C GLU A 266 -6.52 4.21 19.29
N ARG A 267 -6.20 4.09 18.00
CA ARG A 267 -4.84 4.28 17.42
C ARG A 267 -3.80 3.37 18.08
N THR A 268 -4.19 2.15 18.43
CA THR A 268 -3.33 1.23 19.19
C THR A 268 -2.59 0.25 18.28
N VAL A 269 -1.34 0.00 18.64
CA VAL A 269 -0.46 -0.97 17.97
C VAL A 269 0.14 -1.88 19.02
N ILE A 270 0.06 -3.19 18.79
CA ILE A 270 0.67 -4.21 19.62
C ILE A 270 2.08 -4.48 19.10
N ILE A 271 3.05 -4.40 20.01
CA ILE A 271 4.44 -4.77 19.80
C ILE A 271 4.62 -6.19 20.35
N ALA A 272 4.69 -7.16 19.46
CA ALA A 272 4.81 -8.57 19.80
C ALA A 272 6.18 -9.13 19.45
N HIS A 273 6.47 -10.31 20.00
CA HIS A 273 7.70 -11.05 19.76
C HIS A 273 7.51 -12.05 18.62
N SER A 274 8.47 -12.17 17.70
CA SER A 274 8.36 -13.07 16.52
C SER A 274 8.11 -14.53 16.88
N TYR A 275 8.69 -15.04 17.97
CA TYR A 275 8.41 -16.37 18.53
C TYR A 275 6.92 -16.66 18.75
N ASP A 276 6.13 -15.69 19.20
CA ASP A 276 4.70 -15.91 19.43
C ASP A 276 3.90 -16.09 18.13
N VAL A 277 4.49 -15.73 16.99
CA VAL A 277 3.89 -15.77 15.66
C VAL A 277 4.42 -16.95 14.85
N HIS A 278 5.73 -17.16 14.87
CA HIS A 278 6.41 -18.11 14.00
C HIS A 278 7.02 -19.31 14.74
N GLY A 279 7.06 -19.28 16.08
CA GLY A 279 7.87 -20.20 16.88
C GLY A 279 9.37 -19.91 16.69
N GLY A 280 10.20 -20.93 16.96
CA GLY A 280 11.65 -20.87 16.73
C GLY A 280 12.46 -21.53 17.85
N ASP A 281 13.69 -21.89 17.54
CA ASP A 281 14.63 -22.44 18.50
C ASP A 281 15.39 -21.29 19.17
N ASN A 282 15.58 -21.34 20.49
CA ASN A 282 16.28 -20.32 21.30
C ASN A 282 15.63 -18.92 21.36
N PRO A 283 14.37 -18.81 21.82
CA PRO A 283 13.76 -17.52 22.02
C PRO A 283 14.47 -16.72 23.13
N ALA A 284 14.61 -15.41 22.94
CA ALA A 284 15.28 -14.52 23.88
C ALA A 284 14.51 -13.19 24.02
N ALA A 285 14.48 -12.60 25.22
CA ALA A 285 13.80 -11.33 25.41
C ALA A 285 14.46 -10.20 24.60
N ILE A 286 13.62 -9.33 24.02
CA ILE A 286 14.06 -8.25 23.12
C ILE A 286 13.74 -6.90 23.76
N ALA A 287 14.72 -6.01 23.80
CA ALA A 287 14.50 -4.61 24.14
C ALA A 287 14.19 -3.82 22.86
N TYR A 288 13.20 -2.93 22.90
CA TYR A 288 12.80 -2.13 21.74
C TYR A 288 12.65 -0.66 22.09
N ASN A 289 12.69 0.17 21.05
CA ASN A 289 12.40 1.60 21.06
C ASN A 289 11.60 1.95 19.80
N ALA A 290 10.35 2.34 20.01
CA ALA A 290 9.40 2.72 18.99
C ALA A 290 9.35 4.25 18.84
N THR A 291 9.40 4.74 17.61
CA THR A 291 9.34 6.16 17.29
C THR A 291 8.43 6.37 16.09
N PHE A 292 7.47 7.27 16.22
CA PHE A 292 6.58 7.61 15.12
C PHE A 292 7.11 8.82 14.37
N VAL A 293 7.19 8.72 13.04
CA VAL A 293 7.68 9.78 12.17
C VAL A 293 6.65 10.10 11.09
N LEU A 294 6.56 11.38 10.76
CA LEU A 294 5.77 11.88 9.64
C LEU A 294 6.70 12.28 8.50
N LEU A 295 6.29 11.98 7.28
CA LEU A 295 6.88 12.57 6.09
C LEU A 295 6.35 13.99 5.91
N THR A 296 7.22 14.98 5.97
CA THR A 296 6.84 16.38 5.73
C THR A 296 6.94 16.75 4.25
N GLU A 297 6.37 17.89 3.88
CA GLU A 297 6.33 18.37 2.48
C GLU A 297 7.72 18.61 1.87
N ASP A 298 8.74 18.83 2.71
CA ASP A 298 10.15 18.92 2.32
C ASP A 298 10.81 17.54 2.13
N PHE A 299 10.03 16.45 2.21
CA PHE A 299 10.47 15.06 2.14
C PHE A 299 11.48 14.67 3.21
N THR A 300 11.44 15.34 4.36
CA THR A 300 12.16 14.92 5.57
C THR A 300 11.24 14.14 6.50
N LEU A 301 11.80 13.22 7.28
CA LEU A 301 11.06 12.52 8.33
C LEU A 301 11.18 13.32 9.63
N ARG A 302 10.04 13.71 10.22
CA ARG A 302 9.99 14.40 11.51
C ARG A 302 9.40 13.50 12.57
N GLU A 303 10.15 13.31 13.66
CA GLU A 303 9.65 12.60 14.84
C GLU A 303 8.48 13.37 15.47
N VAL A 304 7.41 12.64 15.76
CA VAL A 304 6.28 13.14 16.53
C VAL A 304 6.34 12.55 17.93
N PRO A 305 6.27 13.37 18.99
CA PRO A 305 6.17 12.87 20.36
C PRO A 305 4.98 11.92 20.52
N MET A 306 5.24 10.72 21.04
CA MET A 306 4.19 9.73 21.34
C MET A 306 3.26 10.26 22.44
N GLU A 307 1.94 10.05 22.29
CA GLU A 307 0.91 10.53 23.23
C GLU A 307 1.07 9.96 24.64
N ASN A 308 1.59 8.73 24.75
CA ASN A 308 1.95 8.12 26.01
C ASN A 308 3.40 7.62 25.92
N SER A 309 4.29 8.16 26.75
CA SER A 309 5.68 7.67 26.83
C SER A 309 5.75 6.23 27.38
N THR A 310 4.69 5.76 28.03
CA THR A 310 4.57 4.40 28.56
C THR A 310 4.45 3.42 27.39
N GLY A 311 5.50 2.64 27.16
CA GLY A 311 5.55 1.67 26.07
C GLY A 311 6.34 2.11 24.83
N LYS A 312 6.77 3.38 24.74
CA LYS A 312 7.71 3.84 23.68
C LYS A 312 8.98 2.99 23.68
N VAL A 313 9.56 2.82 24.86
CA VAL A 313 10.66 1.90 25.11
C VAL A 313 10.18 0.77 26.00
N GLY A 314 10.65 -0.45 25.75
CA GLY A 314 10.17 -1.60 26.49
C GLY A 314 11.00 -2.84 26.26
N LYS A 315 10.68 -3.87 27.03
CA LYS A 315 11.14 -5.24 26.79
C LYS A 315 9.92 -6.09 26.52
N ILE A 316 9.97 -6.85 25.44
CA ILE A 316 9.02 -7.91 25.13
C ILE A 316 9.70 -9.25 25.43
N ASN A 317 8.93 -10.17 25.98
CA ASN A 317 9.39 -11.53 26.25
C ASN A 317 8.72 -12.49 25.26
N TYR A 318 8.90 -13.77 25.45
CA TYR A 318 8.28 -14.83 24.66
C TYR A 318 7.49 -15.79 25.56
N GLY A 319 6.57 -16.55 24.99
CA GLY A 319 5.89 -17.64 25.71
C GLY A 319 4.65 -17.20 26.50
N GLU A 320 4.35 -17.84 27.63
CA GLU A 320 3.05 -17.70 28.30
C GLU A 320 2.77 -16.31 28.89
N GLY A 321 1.48 -15.96 29.03
CA GLY A 321 1.02 -14.69 29.60
C GLY A 321 0.79 -13.59 28.57
N LYS A 322 1.06 -12.34 28.95
CA LYS A 322 0.96 -11.14 28.09
C LYS A 322 2.35 -10.56 27.80
N PRO A 323 3.18 -11.24 26.99
CA PRO A 323 4.56 -10.82 26.74
C PRO A 323 4.70 -9.68 25.72
N TYR A 324 3.59 -9.07 25.29
CA TYR A 324 3.54 -7.96 24.35
C TYR A 324 3.36 -6.60 25.04
N LYS A 325 3.59 -5.54 24.28
CA LYS A 325 3.31 -4.16 24.70
C LYS A 325 2.32 -3.52 23.75
N THR A 326 1.61 -2.51 24.23
CA THR A 326 0.70 -1.71 23.42
C THR A 326 1.20 -0.28 23.43
N ILE A 327 1.22 0.35 22.26
CA ILE A 327 1.54 1.76 22.08
C ILE A 327 0.38 2.45 21.38
N THR A 328 0.27 3.77 21.57
CA THR A 328 -0.76 4.60 20.94
C THR A 328 -0.10 5.57 19.98
N ILE A 329 -0.52 5.58 18.72
CA ILE A 329 -0.04 6.50 17.68
C ILE A 329 -0.58 7.90 17.98
N PRO A 330 0.25 8.95 17.97
CA PRO A 330 -0.13 10.28 18.42
C PRO A 330 -1.04 11.07 17.45
N THR A 331 -1.43 10.47 16.34
CA THR A 331 -2.17 11.17 15.27
C THR A 331 -2.98 10.19 14.42
N TYR A 332 -4.01 10.73 13.75
CA TYR A 332 -4.74 10.03 12.69
C TYR A 332 -4.11 10.24 11.31
N ASN A 333 -3.07 11.08 11.21
CA ASN A 333 -2.39 11.36 9.95
C ASN A 333 -1.48 10.21 9.54
N PRO A 334 -1.34 9.92 8.23
CA PRO A 334 -0.45 8.88 7.75
C PRO A 334 1.01 9.13 8.15
N GLY A 335 1.72 8.07 8.51
CA GLY A 335 3.12 8.15 8.94
C GLY A 335 3.77 6.78 9.04
N ILE A 336 4.95 6.72 9.64
CA ILE A 336 5.73 5.49 9.77
C ILE A 336 6.05 5.28 11.25
N LEU A 337 5.73 4.10 11.75
CA LEU A 337 6.23 3.64 13.04
C LEU A 337 7.56 2.91 12.82
N VAL A 338 8.65 3.52 13.29
CA VAL A 338 9.99 2.94 13.28
C VAL A 338 10.21 2.25 14.62
N ILE A 339 10.49 0.95 14.62
CA ILE A 339 10.82 0.22 15.85
C ILE A 339 12.21 -0.37 15.71
N THR A 340 13.13 0.17 16.50
CA THR A 340 14.45 -0.42 16.66
C THR A 340 14.40 -1.44 17.80
N TYR A 341 15.11 -2.54 17.62
CA TYR A 341 15.15 -3.62 18.60
C TYR A 341 16.57 -4.16 18.78
N LYS A 342 16.84 -4.71 19.96
CA LYS A 342 18.09 -5.40 20.27
C LYS A 342 17.85 -6.59 21.20
N LYS A 343 18.49 -7.71 20.88
CA LYS A 343 18.56 -8.91 21.72
C LYS A 343 19.81 -8.86 22.62
N SER A 344 20.93 -8.41 22.07
CA SER A 344 22.19 -8.23 22.78
C SER A 344 22.86 -6.90 22.41
N ALA A 345 24.14 -6.72 22.75
CA ALA A 345 24.87 -5.49 22.41
C ALA A 345 25.19 -5.37 20.91
N VAL A 346 25.18 -6.51 20.20
CA VAL A 346 25.54 -6.65 18.77
C VAL A 346 24.37 -7.12 17.92
N GLU A 347 23.46 -7.93 18.48
CA GLU A 347 22.25 -8.35 17.77
C GLU A 347 21.20 -7.25 17.83
N THR A 348 21.12 -6.49 16.74
CA THR A 348 20.19 -5.38 16.56
C THR A 348 19.33 -5.56 15.31
N GLY A 349 18.25 -4.79 15.24
CA GLY A 349 17.46 -4.67 14.02
C GLY A 349 16.50 -3.50 14.06
N VAL A 350 15.82 -3.30 12.93
CA VAL A 350 14.82 -2.26 12.75
C VAL A 350 13.66 -2.84 11.95
N VAL A 351 12.43 -2.51 12.38
CA VAL A 351 11.21 -2.79 11.63
C VAL A 351 10.46 -1.49 11.38
N LEU A 352 9.79 -1.43 10.25
CA LEU A 352 8.92 -0.35 9.85
C LEU A 352 7.48 -0.86 9.77
N MET A 353 6.54 -0.03 10.21
CA MET A 353 5.12 -0.27 9.99
C MET A 353 4.47 1.02 9.48
N PRO A 354 3.88 1.03 8.28
CA PRO A 354 3.14 2.19 7.81
C PRO A 354 1.85 2.35 8.62
N TRP A 355 1.60 3.55 9.12
CA TRP A 355 0.28 3.97 9.59
C TRP A 355 -0.44 4.64 8.41
N GLY A 356 -1.28 3.88 7.71
CA GLY A 356 -1.85 4.27 6.42
C GLY A 356 -0.92 3.93 5.25
N ILE A 357 -1.45 3.30 4.20
CA ILE A 357 -0.64 2.63 3.17
C ILE A 357 0.23 3.57 2.31
N SER A 358 -0.06 4.87 2.30
CA SER A 358 0.66 5.86 1.49
C SER A 358 1.98 6.31 2.10
N SER A 359 2.29 5.95 3.36
CA SER A 359 3.50 6.43 4.04
C SER A 359 4.76 5.65 3.64
N LEU A 360 4.59 4.45 3.08
CA LEU A 360 5.66 3.59 2.57
C LEU A 360 5.27 2.99 1.22
N ALA A 361 6.24 2.36 0.55
CA ALA A 361 6.13 1.76 -0.77
C ALA A 361 5.31 0.45 -0.80
N PHE A 362 4.19 0.39 -0.06
CA PHE A 362 3.33 -0.79 -0.07
C PHE A 362 2.52 -0.83 -1.36
N PRO A 363 2.38 -2.01 -2.00
CA PRO A 363 1.53 -2.16 -3.16
C PRO A 363 0.08 -1.84 -2.78
N VAL A 364 -0.63 -1.12 -3.65
CA VAL A 364 -2.04 -0.74 -3.54
C VAL A 364 -2.83 -1.36 -4.67
#